data_AF-A0A7J3X983-F1
#
_entry.id   AF-A0A7J3X983-F1
#
_cell.length_a   1.000
_cell.length_b   1.000
_cell.length_c   1.000
_cell.angle_alpha   90.00
_cell.angle_beta   90.00
_cell.angle_gamma   90.00
#
_symmetry.space_group_name_H-M   'P 1'
#
loop_
_entity.id
_entity.type
_entity.pdbx_description
1 polymer ?
#
loop_
_entity_poly.entity_id
_entity_poly.type
_entity_poly.pdbx_seq_one_letter_code
_entity_poly.pdbx_strand_id
1 'polypeptide(L)'
;MSSSSAVVAAPTYLYVRNRAPSEDPPFDLALGKALDIAISQFNYYSRWTWRPLLRQAQRCAMAVLRRELERMKVEVKREELDEAARGLWRMLAAWSRSPYTRFLRPKTHALIFIDRERGFSGALYAQPDFMDSIERRYYEVKSFDIEANSRKHVELQSNVFSLLGPLHLVYFVEVSGFFQLREKEVLPDRGIIDDVIAFLQEKPPGSEIVSLDYLRRNYPSRVFIREGNFWKAP
;
A
#
# COMPACT_ATOMS: atom_id res chain seq x y z
N MET A 1 21.74 0.75 -31.91
CA MET A 1 20.44 0.10 -31.59
C MET A 1 20.49 -0.30 -30.12
N SER A 2 19.75 0.38 -29.26
CA SER A 2 19.69 0.05 -27.82
C SER A 2 18.93 -1.25 -27.65
N SER A 3 19.60 -2.33 -27.26
CA SER A 3 18.90 -3.54 -26.83
C SER A 3 18.07 -3.19 -25.61
N SER A 4 16.74 -3.21 -25.74
CA SER A 4 15.86 -3.01 -24.59
C SER A 4 16.11 -4.18 -23.63
N SER A 5 16.83 -3.94 -22.52
CA SER A 5 17.07 -4.98 -21.53
C SER A 5 15.73 -5.39 -20.92
N ALA A 6 15.40 -6.68 -21.04
CA ALA A 6 14.25 -7.26 -20.39
C ALA A 6 14.51 -7.34 -18.87
N VAL A 7 13.51 -7.02 -18.07
CA VAL A 7 13.57 -7.04 -16.60
C VAL A 7 12.38 -7.82 -16.06
N VAL A 8 12.60 -8.50 -14.93
CA VAL A 8 11.51 -9.12 -14.17
C VAL A 8 10.82 -8.04 -13.35
N ALA A 9 9.51 -7.86 -13.54
CA ALA A 9 8.72 -6.91 -12.78
C ALA A 9 7.63 -7.65 -11.98
N ALA A 10 7.35 -7.18 -10.77
CA ALA A 10 6.29 -7.71 -9.92
C ALA A 10 5.63 -6.61 -9.09
N PRO A 11 4.36 -6.75 -8.71
CA PRO A 11 3.72 -5.82 -7.78
C PRO A 11 4.22 -6.04 -6.35
N THR A 12 4.34 -4.97 -5.55
CA THR A 12 4.81 -5.05 -4.15
C THR A 12 4.00 -6.05 -3.31
N TYR A 13 2.68 -6.18 -3.55
CA TYR A 13 1.86 -7.14 -2.79
C TYR A 13 2.34 -8.59 -2.97
N LEU A 14 2.91 -8.94 -4.13
CA LEU A 14 3.40 -10.29 -4.41
C LEU A 14 4.67 -10.57 -3.61
N TYR A 15 5.57 -9.59 -3.53
CA TYR A 15 6.77 -9.63 -2.69
C TYR A 15 6.40 -9.81 -1.21
N VAL A 16 5.52 -8.93 -0.71
CA VAL A 16 5.07 -8.98 0.69
C VAL A 16 4.42 -10.31 1.02
N ARG A 17 3.53 -10.82 0.16
CA ARG A 17 2.86 -12.11 0.36
C ARG A 17 3.83 -13.29 0.37
N ASN A 18 4.90 -13.25 -0.44
CA ASN A 18 5.91 -14.31 -0.47
C ASN A 18 6.77 -14.31 0.80
N ARG A 19 7.20 -13.14 1.27
CA ARG A 19 8.16 -12.98 2.38
C ARG A 19 7.51 -12.89 3.78
N ALA A 20 6.26 -12.46 3.82
CA ALA A 20 5.43 -12.39 5.02
C ALA A 20 3.97 -12.69 4.66
N PRO A 21 3.62 -13.98 4.45
CA PRO A 21 2.23 -14.39 4.29
C PRO A 21 1.40 -13.82 5.45
N SER A 22 0.33 -13.09 5.13
CA SER A 22 -0.56 -12.61 6.19
C SER A 22 -1.27 -13.79 6.83
N GLU A 23 -1.21 -13.84 8.15
CA GLU A 23 -1.96 -14.78 9.00
C GLU A 23 -3.27 -14.16 9.50
N ASP A 24 -3.62 -12.98 8.98
CA ASP A 24 -4.79 -12.25 9.44
C ASP A 24 -6.06 -13.01 9.11
N PRO A 25 -7.05 -13.02 10.02
CA PRO A 25 -8.36 -13.58 9.76
C PRO A 25 -8.94 -13.01 8.44
N PRO A 26 -9.57 -13.83 7.58
CA PRO A 26 -10.20 -13.36 6.36
C PRO A 26 -11.16 -12.18 6.56
N PHE A 27 -11.84 -12.15 7.70
CA PHE A 27 -12.71 -11.05 8.10
C PHE A 27 -11.97 -9.72 8.22
N ASP A 28 -10.82 -9.71 8.91
CA ASP A 28 -10.00 -8.52 9.12
C ASP A 28 -9.40 -8.02 7.80
N LEU A 29 -8.98 -8.94 6.93
CA LEU A 29 -8.51 -8.62 5.57
C LEU A 29 -9.61 -7.96 4.74
N ALA A 30 -10.83 -8.49 4.81
CA ALA A 30 -11.98 -7.91 4.13
C ALA A 30 -12.34 -6.52 4.68
N LEU A 31 -12.24 -6.32 6.00
CA LEU A 31 -12.50 -5.05 6.67
C LEU A 31 -11.46 -3.98 6.31
N GLY A 32 -10.17 -4.35 6.33
CA GLY A 32 -9.08 -3.46 5.90
C GLY A 32 -9.25 -3.01 4.46
N LYS A 33 -9.59 -3.93 3.54
CA LYS A 33 -9.86 -3.60 2.14
C LYS A 33 -11.12 -2.75 1.96
N ALA A 34 -12.17 -3.02 2.72
CA ALA A 34 -13.39 -2.22 2.70
C ALA A 34 -13.13 -0.77 3.10
N LEU A 35 -12.32 -0.57 4.14
CA LEU A 35 -11.91 0.75 4.57
C LEU A 35 -11.05 1.45 3.52
N ASP A 36 -10.01 0.79 2.99
CA ASP A 36 -9.13 1.36 1.96
C ASP A 36 -9.91 1.91 0.74
N ILE A 37 -10.81 1.09 0.20
CA ILE A 37 -11.62 1.49 -0.95
C ILE A 37 -12.54 2.66 -0.58
N ALA A 38 -13.15 2.62 0.61
CA ALA A 38 -14.05 3.68 1.04
C ALA A 38 -13.34 5.02 1.26
N ILE A 39 -12.16 5.03 1.90
CA ILE A 39 -11.38 6.26 2.11
C ILE A 39 -10.86 6.82 0.78
N SER A 40 -10.45 5.95 -0.14
CA SER A 40 -10.00 6.36 -1.48
C SER A 40 -11.12 7.03 -2.28
N GLN A 41 -12.32 6.44 -2.28
CA GLN A 41 -13.50 7.03 -2.92
C GLN A 41 -13.93 8.32 -2.23
N PHE A 42 -13.89 8.36 -0.89
CA PHE A 42 -14.19 9.56 -0.11
C PHE A 42 -13.28 10.71 -0.53
N ASN A 43 -11.96 10.51 -0.55
CA ASN A 43 -10.97 11.52 -0.93
C ASN A 43 -11.13 11.98 -2.38
N TYR A 44 -11.40 11.05 -3.30
CA TYR A 44 -11.61 11.39 -4.70
C TYR A 44 -12.80 12.32 -4.87
N TYR A 45 -13.96 11.98 -4.30
CA TYR A 45 -15.18 12.75 -4.50
C TYR A 45 -15.28 13.98 -3.60
N SER A 46 -14.67 13.99 -2.41
CA SER A 46 -14.69 15.15 -1.49
C SER A 46 -14.07 16.39 -2.12
N ARG A 47 -13.12 16.22 -3.06
CA ARG A 47 -12.55 17.32 -3.83
C ARG A 47 -13.55 18.02 -4.76
N TRP A 48 -14.62 17.34 -5.14
CA TRP A 48 -15.60 17.82 -6.12
C TRP A 48 -16.94 18.21 -5.48
N THR A 49 -17.07 18.12 -4.15
CA THR A 49 -18.32 18.41 -3.46
C THR A 49 -18.10 18.98 -2.08
N TRP A 50 -18.94 19.96 -1.73
CA TRP A 50 -19.00 20.57 -0.40
C TRP A 50 -19.80 19.72 0.60
N ARG A 51 -20.47 18.66 0.13
CA ARG A 51 -21.34 17.83 0.99
C ARG A 51 -20.54 16.75 1.72
N PRO A 52 -20.82 16.49 3.01
CA PRO A 52 -20.23 15.36 3.72
C PRO A 52 -20.56 14.03 3.04
N LEU A 53 -19.53 13.29 2.62
CA LEU A 53 -19.68 12.00 1.92
C LEU A 53 -19.65 10.78 2.86
N LEU A 54 -19.77 11.01 4.16
CA LEU A 54 -19.58 9.97 5.18
C LEU A 54 -20.58 8.80 5.01
N ARG A 55 -21.85 9.09 4.71
CA ARG A 55 -22.86 8.04 4.46
C ARG A 55 -22.56 7.25 3.20
N GLN A 56 -22.05 7.89 2.15
CA GLN A 56 -21.68 7.24 0.89
C GLN A 56 -20.46 6.34 1.09
N ALA A 57 -19.44 6.83 1.82
CA ALA A 57 -18.27 6.05 2.18
C ALA A 57 -18.66 4.82 3.02
N GLN A 58 -19.57 4.97 3.99
CA GLN A 58 -20.07 3.84 4.77
C GLN A 58 -20.78 2.80 3.90
N ARG A 59 -21.63 3.24 2.98
CA ARG A 59 -22.32 2.33 2.04
C ARG A 59 -21.32 1.60 1.13
N CYS A 60 -20.29 2.32 0.67
CA CYS A 60 -19.21 1.76 -0.12
C CYS A 60 -18.44 0.70 0.69
N ALA A 61 -18.01 1.01 1.91
CA ALA A 61 -17.29 0.10 2.78
C ALA A 61 -18.10 -1.19 3.02
N MET A 62 -19.38 -1.07 3.38
CA MET A 62 -20.23 -2.25 3.62
C MET A 62 -20.47 -3.09 2.36
N ALA A 63 -20.58 -2.46 1.18
CA ALA A 63 -20.71 -3.19 -0.08
C ALA A 63 -19.43 -3.96 -0.41
N VAL A 64 -18.25 -3.34 -0.21
CA VAL A 64 -16.95 -4.02 -0.40
C VAL A 64 -16.79 -5.15 0.59
N LEU A 65 -17.04 -4.92 1.88
CA LEU A 65 -16.92 -5.93 2.92
C LEU A 65 -17.73 -7.19 2.58
N ARG A 66 -19.01 -7.03 2.26
CA ARG A 66 -19.88 -8.17 1.89
C ARG A 66 -19.36 -8.93 0.68
N ARG A 67 -18.94 -8.21 -0.36
CA ARG A 67 -18.37 -8.82 -1.58
C ARG A 67 -17.08 -9.59 -1.29
N GLU A 68 -16.22 -9.07 -0.41
CA GLU A 68 -14.97 -9.71 -0.04
C GLU A 68 -15.18 -10.96 0.80
N LEU A 69 -16.10 -10.91 1.76
CA LEU A 69 -16.51 -12.08 2.56
C LEU A 69 -17.10 -13.18 1.68
N GLU A 70 -17.99 -12.83 0.75
CA GLU A 70 -18.55 -13.77 -0.23
C GLU A 70 -17.44 -14.39 -1.10
N ARG A 71 -16.52 -13.57 -1.62
CA ARG A 71 -15.38 -14.03 -2.44
C ARG A 71 -14.48 -15.01 -1.67
N MET A 72 -14.29 -14.78 -0.38
CA MET A 72 -13.49 -15.63 0.51
C MET A 72 -14.28 -16.82 1.09
N LYS A 73 -15.58 -16.93 0.77
CA LYS A 73 -16.50 -17.95 1.31
C LYS A 73 -16.55 -17.97 2.84
N VAL A 74 -16.54 -16.78 3.44
CA VAL A 74 -16.63 -16.60 4.89
C VAL A 74 -18.08 -16.30 5.25
N GLU A 75 -18.69 -17.19 6.02
CA GLU A 75 -19.99 -16.94 6.63
C GLU A 75 -19.83 -16.09 7.88
N VAL A 76 -20.66 -15.05 7.99
CA VAL A 76 -20.60 -14.08 9.09
C VAL A 76 -22.00 -13.86 9.63
N LYS A 77 -22.14 -13.80 10.95
CA LYS A 77 -23.42 -13.52 11.59
C LYS A 77 -23.84 -12.07 11.36
N ARG A 78 -25.14 -11.82 11.42
CA ARG A 78 -25.70 -10.46 11.33
C ARG A 78 -25.10 -9.53 12.39
N GLU A 79 -24.91 -10.02 13.61
CA GLU A 79 -24.35 -9.26 14.73
C GLU A 79 -22.93 -8.78 14.47
N GLU A 80 -22.09 -9.63 13.86
CA GLU A 80 -20.71 -9.29 13.48
C GLU A 80 -20.68 -8.26 12.35
N LEU A 81 -21.59 -8.38 11.37
CA LEU A 81 -21.75 -7.37 10.32
C LEU A 81 -22.23 -6.02 10.87
N ASP A 82 -23.14 -6.05 11.85
CA ASP A 82 -23.65 -4.84 12.51
C ASP A 82 -22.55 -4.17 13.34
N GLU A 83 -21.68 -4.94 14.02
CA GLU A 83 -20.51 -4.39 14.72
C GLU A 83 -19.48 -3.84 13.74
N ALA A 84 -19.16 -4.56 12.66
CA ALA A 84 -18.26 -4.04 11.63
C ALA A 84 -18.79 -2.77 10.98
N ALA A 85 -20.11 -2.67 10.76
CA ALA A 85 -20.73 -1.45 10.27
C ALA A 85 -20.52 -0.28 11.24
N ARG A 86 -20.72 -0.50 12.55
CA ARG A 86 -20.45 0.52 13.58
C ARG A 86 -18.98 0.90 13.61
N GLY A 87 -18.06 -0.07 13.60
CA GLY A 87 -16.62 0.14 13.57
C GLY A 87 -16.18 0.98 12.36
N LEU A 88 -16.55 0.55 11.15
CA LEU A 88 -16.27 1.27 9.90
C LEU A 88 -16.83 2.70 9.92
N TRP A 89 -18.03 2.90 10.47
CA TRP A 89 -18.60 4.24 10.60
C TRP A 89 -17.73 5.14 11.49
N ARG A 90 -17.30 4.63 12.64
CA ARG A 90 -16.44 5.38 13.58
C ARG A 90 -15.08 5.69 12.95
N MET A 91 -14.48 4.74 12.23
CA MET A 91 -13.22 4.96 11.50
C MET A 91 -13.37 6.00 10.39
N LEU A 92 -14.41 5.89 9.56
CA LEU A 92 -14.68 6.86 8.49
C LEU A 92 -15.00 8.25 9.05
N ALA A 93 -15.66 8.32 10.21
CA ALA A 93 -15.91 9.58 10.89
C ALA A 93 -14.61 10.25 11.35
N ALA A 94 -13.67 9.47 11.91
CA ALA A 94 -12.33 9.95 12.25
C ALA A 94 -11.55 10.39 10.99
N TRP A 95 -11.58 9.58 9.93
CA TRP A 95 -10.96 9.90 8.64
C TRP A 95 -11.49 11.21 8.06
N SER A 96 -12.81 11.41 8.05
CA SER A 96 -13.47 12.58 7.45
C SER A 96 -13.05 13.93 8.05
N ARG A 97 -12.50 13.93 9.28
CA ARG A 97 -12.02 15.10 10.00
C ARG A 97 -10.50 15.28 9.88
N SER A 98 -9.83 14.34 9.23
CA SER A 98 -8.37 14.31 9.13
C SER A 98 -7.85 15.17 7.99
N PRO A 99 -6.59 15.64 8.08
CA PRO A 99 -5.95 16.37 6.99
C PRO A 99 -5.73 15.49 5.75
N TYR A 100 -5.73 14.16 5.90
CA TYR A 100 -5.45 13.22 4.81
C TYR A 100 -6.54 13.16 3.74
N THR A 101 -7.73 13.67 4.05
CA THR A 101 -8.90 13.67 3.13
C THR A 101 -8.67 14.42 1.82
N ARG A 102 -7.68 15.32 1.79
CA ARG A 102 -7.31 16.11 0.61
C ARG A 102 -6.34 15.40 -0.34
N PHE A 103 -5.69 14.33 0.13
CA PHE A 103 -4.67 13.63 -0.63
C PHE A 103 -5.28 12.56 -1.53
N LEU A 104 -4.69 12.40 -2.71
CA LEU A 104 -5.11 11.39 -3.67
C LEU A 104 -4.08 10.28 -3.78
N ARG A 105 -4.55 9.11 -4.19
CA ARG A 105 -3.70 7.99 -4.52
C ARG A 105 -2.74 8.37 -5.65
N PRO A 106 -1.41 8.22 -5.47
CA PRO A 106 -0.45 8.50 -6.53
C PRO A 106 -0.61 7.51 -7.69
N LYS A 107 -0.01 7.82 -8.84
CA LYS A 107 0.20 6.81 -9.89
C LYS A 107 1.08 5.68 -9.34
N THR A 108 0.91 4.47 -9.87
CA THR A 108 1.84 3.38 -9.61
C THR A 108 3.24 3.77 -10.06
N HIS A 109 4.23 3.59 -9.18
CA HIS A 109 5.64 3.85 -9.45
C HIS A 109 6.37 2.55 -9.78
N ALA A 110 7.40 2.64 -10.61
CA ALA A 110 8.35 1.55 -10.84
C ALA A 110 9.63 1.80 -10.04
N LEU A 111 9.88 0.97 -9.03
CA LEU A 111 11.18 0.88 -8.35
C LEU A 111 12.05 -0.07 -9.17
N ILE A 112 13.05 0.46 -9.88
CA ILE A 112 13.91 -0.28 -10.79
C ILE A 112 15.24 -0.56 -10.09
N PHE A 113 15.68 -1.80 -10.08
CA PHE A 113 16.92 -2.25 -9.46
C PHE A 113 17.86 -2.78 -10.55
N ILE A 114 19.07 -2.21 -10.63
CA ILE A 114 20.11 -2.60 -11.58
C ILE A 114 21.35 -3.02 -10.79
N ASP A 115 21.59 -4.33 -10.74
CA ASP A 115 22.80 -4.91 -10.19
C ASP A 115 23.81 -5.14 -11.31
N ARG A 116 24.71 -4.17 -11.52
CA ARG A 116 25.74 -4.25 -12.56
C ARG A 116 26.78 -5.34 -12.29
N GLU A 117 27.02 -5.67 -11.03
CA GLU A 117 28.02 -6.64 -10.62
C GLU A 117 27.55 -8.07 -10.87
N ARG A 118 26.27 -8.33 -10.61
CA ARG A 118 25.64 -9.63 -10.84
C ARG A 118 24.91 -9.75 -12.18
N GLY A 119 24.95 -8.70 -13.00
CA GLY A 119 24.30 -8.67 -14.32
C GLY A 119 22.77 -8.80 -14.23
N PHE A 120 22.14 -8.30 -13.17
CA PHE A 120 20.70 -8.43 -12.93
C PHE A 120 19.96 -7.10 -13.09
N SER A 121 18.72 -7.15 -13.58
CA SER A 121 17.81 -6.01 -13.59
C SER A 121 16.38 -6.47 -13.35
N GLY A 122 15.70 -5.79 -12.42
CA GLY A 122 14.34 -6.11 -12.01
C GLY A 122 13.58 -4.86 -11.55
N ALA A 123 12.28 -4.98 -11.34
CA ALA A 123 11.46 -3.89 -10.84
C ALA A 123 10.34 -4.34 -9.90
N LEU A 124 9.98 -3.47 -8.95
CA LEU A 124 8.74 -3.57 -8.20
C LEU A 124 7.78 -2.42 -8.55
N TYR A 125 6.51 -2.76 -8.72
CA TYR A 125 5.44 -1.75 -8.79
C TYR A 125 4.97 -1.39 -7.38
N ALA A 126 5.16 -0.13 -7.02
CA ALA A 126 4.81 0.42 -5.71
C ALA A 126 3.77 1.53 -5.84
N GLN A 127 2.72 1.48 -5.01
CA GLN A 127 1.69 2.51 -4.94
C GLN A 127 1.23 2.64 -3.49
N PRO A 128 1.81 3.60 -2.73
CA PRO A 128 1.27 3.98 -1.43
C PRO A 128 -0.18 4.46 -1.56
N ASP A 129 -0.95 4.42 -0.47
CA ASP A 129 -2.35 4.80 -0.48
C ASP A 129 -2.58 6.26 -0.90
N PHE A 130 -1.76 7.20 -0.43
CA PHE A 130 -1.88 8.63 -0.73
C PHE A 130 -0.53 9.34 -0.87
N MET A 131 -0.56 10.52 -1.50
CA MET A 131 0.61 11.41 -1.62
C MET A 131 0.21 12.88 -1.41
N ASP A 132 0.94 13.59 -0.57
CA ASP A 132 0.96 15.06 -0.58
C ASP A 132 1.92 15.52 -1.69
N SER A 133 1.36 16.05 -2.78
CA SER A 133 2.14 16.51 -3.92
C SER A 133 2.94 17.78 -3.65
N ILE A 134 2.54 18.58 -2.65
CA ILE A 134 3.23 19.83 -2.29
C ILE A 134 4.47 19.48 -1.48
N GLU A 135 4.31 18.67 -0.43
CA GLU A 135 5.39 18.27 0.46
C GLU A 135 6.20 17.07 -0.06
N ARG A 136 5.74 16.42 -1.14
CA ARG A 136 6.32 15.20 -1.73
C ARG A 136 6.46 14.07 -0.71
N ARG A 137 5.44 13.90 0.13
CA ARG A 137 5.33 12.86 1.17
C ARG A 137 4.32 11.80 0.76
N TYR A 138 4.64 10.55 1.07
CA TYR A 138 3.75 9.41 0.86
C TYR A 138 3.10 8.97 2.16
N TYR A 139 1.88 8.47 2.07
CA TYR A 139 1.13 7.95 3.20
C TYR A 139 0.62 6.56 2.87
N GLU A 140 0.78 5.66 3.82
CA GLU A 140 0.21 4.31 3.77
C GLU A 140 -0.69 4.13 5.00
N VAL A 141 -1.93 3.70 4.78
CA VAL A 141 -2.95 3.64 5.82
C VAL A 141 -3.11 2.22 6.32
N LYS A 142 -3.30 2.06 7.64
CA LYS A 142 -3.59 0.77 8.28
C LYS A 142 -4.83 0.89 9.17
N SER A 143 -5.74 -0.05 9.03
CA SER A 143 -7.02 -0.09 9.75
C SER A 143 -6.90 -0.48 11.23
N PHE A 144 -5.69 -0.67 11.75
CA PHE A 144 -5.42 -1.18 13.09
C PHE A 144 -4.20 -0.49 13.70
N ASP A 145 -4.04 -0.60 15.02
CA ASP A 145 -2.90 -0.05 15.74
C ASP A 145 -1.62 -0.84 15.44
N ILE A 146 -0.74 -0.25 14.62
CA ILE A 146 0.51 -0.86 14.18
C ILE A 146 1.58 -0.91 15.29
N GLU A 147 1.44 -0.07 16.32
CA GLU A 147 2.39 -0.03 17.44
C GLU A 147 2.05 -1.09 18.48
N ALA A 148 0.76 -1.29 18.74
CA ALA A 148 0.29 -2.39 19.58
C ALA A 148 0.38 -3.75 18.86
N ASN A 149 0.13 -3.79 17.56
CA ASN A 149 0.10 -5.03 16.76
C ASN A 149 1.04 -4.92 15.56
N SER A 150 2.34 -5.01 15.82
CA SER A 150 3.33 -5.03 14.74
C SER A 150 3.14 -6.27 13.86
N ARG A 151 3.05 -6.08 12.54
CA ARG A 151 2.90 -7.15 11.56
C ARG A 151 4.02 -7.07 10.53
N LYS A 152 4.71 -8.19 10.28
CA LYS A 152 5.84 -8.27 9.34
C LYS A 152 5.49 -7.79 7.92
N HIS A 153 4.26 -8.03 7.46
CA HIS A 153 3.83 -7.56 6.14
C HIS A 153 3.77 -6.03 6.04
N VAL A 154 3.44 -5.33 7.14
CA VAL A 154 3.43 -3.85 7.20
C VAL A 154 4.86 -3.34 7.10
N GLU A 155 5.79 -3.94 7.84
CA GLU A 155 7.21 -3.60 7.81
C GLU A 155 7.80 -3.74 6.40
N LEU A 156 7.63 -4.91 5.76
CA LEU A 156 8.15 -5.15 4.42
C LEU A 156 7.54 -4.19 3.39
N GLN A 157 6.23 -3.95 3.46
CA GLN A 157 5.55 -3.02 2.57
C GLN A 157 6.07 -1.59 2.76
N SER A 158 6.20 -1.14 4.02
CA SER A 158 6.68 0.20 4.34
C SER A 158 8.13 0.42 3.94
N ASN A 159 8.98 -0.61 4.08
CA ASN A 159 10.37 -0.54 3.65
C ASN A 159 10.49 -0.42 2.13
N VAL A 160 9.62 -1.09 1.36
CA VAL A 160 9.58 -0.90 -0.11
C VAL A 160 9.05 0.48 -0.47
N PHE A 161 7.98 0.94 0.18
CA PHE A 161 7.37 2.24 -0.15
C PHE A 161 8.24 3.43 0.25
N SER A 162 9.03 3.32 1.32
CA SER A 162 9.97 4.37 1.74
C SER A 162 11.12 4.59 0.74
N LEU A 163 11.36 3.64 -0.18
CA LEU A 163 12.26 3.83 -1.31
C LEU A 163 11.77 4.92 -2.29
N LEU A 164 10.47 5.25 -2.29
CA LEU A 164 9.90 6.30 -3.15
C LEU A 164 10.15 7.72 -2.62
N GLY A 165 10.41 7.88 -1.32
CA GLY A 165 10.53 9.16 -0.63
C GLY A 165 10.07 9.05 0.84
N PRO A 166 9.97 10.18 1.56
CA PRO A 166 9.47 10.20 2.94
C PRO A 166 8.10 9.52 3.01
N LEU A 167 8.00 8.48 3.85
CA LEU A 167 6.80 7.68 4.04
C LEU A 167 6.29 7.84 5.46
N HIS A 168 4.98 8.04 5.60
CA HIS A 168 4.30 8.07 6.88
C HIS A 168 3.26 6.94 6.92
N LEU A 169 3.29 6.15 8.00
CA LEU A 169 2.23 5.20 8.31
C LEU A 169 1.15 5.93 9.10
N VAL A 170 -0.06 5.92 8.55
CA VAL A 170 -1.26 6.49 9.19
C VAL A 170 -2.11 5.34 9.68
N TYR A 171 -2.45 5.31 10.96
CA TYR A 171 -3.13 4.15 11.53
C TYR A 171 -4.20 4.52 12.54
N PHE A 172 -5.21 3.64 12.63
CA PHE A 172 -6.36 3.83 13.51
C PHE A 172 -6.10 3.21 14.88
N VAL A 173 -6.35 3.99 15.93
CA VAL A 173 -6.30 3.55 17.33
C VAL A 173 -7.66 3.77 17.96
N GLU A 174 -8.22 2.73 18.59
CA GLU A 174 -9.48 2.86 19.33
C GLU A 174 -9.20 3.31 20.78
N VAL A 175 -9.80 4.42 21.17
CA VAL A 175 -9.70 5.02 22.51
C VAL A 175 -11.12 5.29 23.01
N SER A 176 -11.52 4.58 24.07
CA SER A 176 -12.85 4.71 24.69
C SER A 176 -14.02 4.57 23.70
N GLY A 177 -13.90 3.64 22.74
CA GLY A 177 -14.92 3.38 21.72
C GLY A 177 -14.93 4.38 20.55
N PHE A 178 -13.96 5.30 20.47
CA PHE A 178 -13.78 6.21 19.34
C PHE A 178 -12.46 5.92 18.64
N PHE A 179 -12.41 6.13 17.32
CA PHE A 179 -11.15 6.04 16.59
C PHE A 179 -10.42 7.38 16.52
N GLN A 180 -9.11 7.32 16.71
CA GLN A 180 -8.17 8.41 16.45
C GLN A 180 -7.18 7.95 15.39
N LEU A 181 -6.71 8.89 14.58
CA LEU A 181 -5.62 8.64 13.64
C LEU A 181 -4.30 9.04 14.29
N ARG A 182 -3.33 8.14 14.19
CA ARG A 182 -1.94 8.42 14.54
C ARG A 182 -1.08 8.30 13.30
N GLU A 183 0.10 8.90 13.37
CA GLU A 183 1.06 8.94 12.29
C GLU A 183 2.44 8.57 12.81
N LYS A 184 3.18 7.77 12.04
CA LYS A 184 4.56 7.40 12.32
C LYS A 184 5.38 7.54 11.05
N GLU A 185 6.50 8.26 11.13
CA GLU A 185 7.47 8.35 10.03
C GLU A 185 8.22 7.03 9.88
N VAL A 186 8.44 6.61 8.62
CA VAL A 186 9.24 5.45 8.26
C VAL A 186 10.51 5.92 7.56
N LEU A 187 11.64 5.64 8.19
CA LEU A 187 12.94 5.93 7.61
C LEU A 187 13.23 4.99 6.43
N PRO A 188 13.80 5.49 5.32
CA PRO A 188 14.19 4.64 4.20
C PRO A 188 15.24 3.61 4.61
N ASP A 189 14.93 2.33 4.42
CA ASP A 189 15.88 1.23 4.59
C ASP A 189 16.24 0.63 3.23
N ARG A 190 17.46 0.90 2.77
CA ARG A 190 17.98 0.34 1.50
C ARG A 190 18.40 -1.12 1.63
N GLY A 191 18.50 -1.66 2.85
CA GLY A 191 18.79 -3.09 3.08
C GLY A 191 17.73 -4.01 2.47
N ILE A 192 16.49 -3.52 2.31
CA ILE A 192 15.40 -4.28 1.69
C ILE A 192 15.65 -4.60 0.21
N ILE A 193 16.50 -3.84 -0.49
CA ILE A 193 16.71 -3.98 -1.94
C ILE A 193 17.29 -5.35 -2.28
N ASP A 194 18.17 -5.89 -1.44
CA ASP A 194 18.79 -7.19 -1.69
C ASP A 194 17.79 -8.34 -1.57
N ASP A 195 16.88 -8.29 -0.59
CA ASP A 195 15.82 -9.28 -0.47
C ASP A 195 14.82 -9.18 -1.63
N VAL A 196 14.49 -7.95 -2.07
CA VAL A 196 13.66 -7.73 -3.25
C VAL A 196 14.29 -8.31 -4.51
N ILE A 197 15.60 -8.15 -4.70
CA ILE A 197 16.30 -8.74 -5.85
C ILE A 197 16.29 -10.26 -5.79
N ALA A 198 16.58 -10.84 -4.63
CA ALA A 198 16.51 -12.30 -4.46
C ALA A 198 15.12 -12.82 -4.83
N PHE A 199 14.06 -12.16 -4.34
CA PHE A 199 12.69 -12.47 -4.70
C PHE A 199 12.42 -12.36 -6.22
N LEU A 200 12.88 -11.30 -6.88
CA LEU A 200 12.67 -11.14 -8.33
C LEU A 200 13.46 -12.18 -9.15
N GLN A 201 14.63 -12.60 -8.68
CA GLN A 201 15.42 -13.66 -9.30
C GLN A 201 14.73 -15.02 -9.25
N GLU A 202 13.91 -15.27 -8.23
CA GLU A 202 13.07 -16.48 -8.11
C GLU A 202 11.97 -16.54 -9.18
N LYS A 203 11.67 -15.44 -9.89
CA LYS A 203 10.60 -15.33 -10.91
C LYS A 203 9.25 -15.88 -10.40
N PRO A 204 8.72 -15.31 -9.32
CA PRO A 204 7.52 -15.82 -8.65
C PRO A 204 6.31 -15.80 -9.60
N PRO A 205 5.37 -16.76 -9.48
CA PRO A 205 4.14 -16.75 -10.26
C PRO A 205 3.38 -15.42 -10.12
N GLY A 206 3.03 -14.80 -11.24
CA GLY A 206 2.42 -13.46 -11.28
C GLY A 206 3.43 -12.31 -11.47
N SER A 207 4.73 -12.60 -11.56
CA SER A 207 5.71 -11.68 -12.15
C SER A 207 5.58 -11.65 -13.68
N GLU A 208 6.04 -10.56 -14.27
CA GLU A 208 6.06 -10.34 -15.73
C GLU A 208 7.48 -10.02 -16.21
N ILE A 209 7.72 -10.27 -17.49
CA ILE A 209 8.96 -9.88 -18.17
C ILE A 209 8.63 -8.71 -19.09
N VAL A 210 9.20 -7.55 -18.79
CA VAL A 210 8.93 -6.30 -19.52
C VAL A 210 10.24 -5.63 -19.91
N SER A 211 10.21 -4.75 -20.91
CA SER A 211 11.40 -3.95 -21.24
C SER A 211 11.62 -2.83 -20.22
N LEU A 212 12.88 -2.52 -19.93
CA LEU A 212 13.23 -1.37 -19.09
C LEU A 212 12.70 -0.04 -19.66
N ASP A 213 12.68 0.10 -20.99
CA ASP A 213 12.14 1.28 -21.67
C ASP A 213 10.62 1.41 -21.49
N TYR A 214 9.89 0.29 -21.52
CA TYR A 214 8.46 0.30 -21.24
C TYR A 214 8.18 0.82 -19.83
N LEU A 215 8.92 0.36 -18.81
CA LEU A 215 8.75 0.83 -17.44
C LEU A 215 8.96 2.34 -17.32
N ARG A 216 10.07 2.84 -17.84
CA ARG A 216 10.44 4.27 -17.77
C ARG A 216 9.47 5.19 -18.50
N ARG A 217 8.83 4.70 -19.57
CA ARG A 217 7.87 5.51 -20.36
C ARG A 217 6.48 5.54 -19.76
N ASN A 218 6.07 4.47 -19.07
CA ASN A 218 4.68 4.31 -18.62
C ASN A 218 4.48 4.60 -17.13
N TYR A 219 5.55 4.54 -16.32
CA TYR A 219 5.47 4.72 -14.87
C TYR A 219 6.48 5.77 -14.40
N PRO A 220 6.10 6.65 -13.45
CA PRO A 220 7.09 7.37 -12.66
C PRO A 220 8.04 6.37 -12.02
N SER A 221 9.35 6.56 -12.19
CA SER A 221 10.33 5.55 -11.79
C SER A 221 11.40 6.10 -10.87
N ARG A 222 11.86 5.29 -9.92
CA ARG A 222 13.13 5.48 -9.23
C ARG A 222 14.06 4.34 -9.58
N VAL A 223 15.31 4.67 -9.88
CA VAL A 223 16.31 3.69 -10.31
C VAL A 223 17.37 3.56 -9.22
N PHE A 224 17.62 2.35 -8.77
CA PHE A 224 18.68 2.00 -7.82
C PHE A 224 19.75 1.23 -8.57
N ILE A 225 20.99 1.69 -8.49
CA ILE A 225 22.14 1.06 -9.16
C ILE A 225 23.12 0.61 -8.08
N ARG A 226 23.51 -0.66 -8.13
CA ARG A 226 24.59 -1.19 -7.30
C ARG A 226 25.93 -0.79 -7.90
N GLU A 227 26.74 -0.11 -7.10
CA GLU A 227 28.13 0.24 -7.39
C GLU A 227 28.98 -0.09 -6.15
N GLY A 228 29.76 -1.17 -6.20
CA GLY A 228 30.33 -1.77 -5.00
C GLY A 228 29.24 -2.43 -4.13
N ASN A 229 29.53 -2.59 -2.84
CA ASN A 229 28.58 -3.15 -1.87
C ASN A 229 27.42 -2.19 -1.49
N PHE A 230 27.18 -1.13 -2.26
CA PHE A 230 26.21 -0.08 -1.90
C PHE A 230 25.21 0.22 -3.03
N TRP A 231 23.97 0.47 -2.62
CA TRP A 231 22.90 0.92 -3.50
C TRP A 231 22.87 2.44 -3.59
N LYS A 232 23.13 2.97 -4.78
CA LYS A 232 22.97 4.39 -5.10
C LYS A 232 21.58 4.64 -5.66
N ALA A 233 20.94 5.68 -5.17
CA ALA A 233 19.79 6.31 -5.80
C ALA A 233 20.25 7.65 -6.40
N PRO A 234 19.73 8.05 -7.57
CA PRO A 234 19.94 9.40 -8.10
C PRO A 234 19.33 10.48 -7.20
#